data_AF-A0A851D3B0-F1
#
_entry.id   AF-A0A851D3B0-F1
#
_cell.length_a   1.000
_cell.length_b   1.000
_cell.length_c   1.000
_cell.angle_alpha   90.00
_cell.angle_beta   90.00
_cell.angle_gamma   90.00
#
_symmetry.space_group_name_H-M   'P 1'
#
loop_
_entity.id
_entity.type
_entity.pdbx_description
1 polymer ?
#
loop_
_entity_poly.entity_id
_entity_poly.type
_entity_poly.pdbx_seq_one_letter_code
_entity_poly.pdbx_strand_id
1 'polypeptide(L)'
;AQDSCSHQCGELLGTCSCQVTCQSLGNCCPDYKEFCLQISPYSGSLMGGKDFLIENTALNDSSVLICRFKQKIKTSGYVDKDGNAHCISPLLYETGFIPFEVSTDDGLTFPYSGTWLSVHHSKVSDGEKCTLVNETKWQYYGTPNTDGNLTLTWTHQTLAETHINIEVWGYQETGDSYSEKWLAEWKYLYTLAREIPNTGKFSFIPVPAKGSYSAWDFGILRIASSSYSDGQNIQSIWSSEHALAWHLGKDFRNDPNEWATAKCIEWDRKEEKLPNFMEEIIDCPCTLAQARADTGRFHTDYGCDIEKGSVCTYHPGAVHCVRAVQASPQYAAGQQCCYDATGTQILTHDSTGGSTPDRGHDWGSPPFMKPPRIPGFSHWLYDVISFYYCCLWSDNCHIYMKKRPSSDCRTYRPPRAASAFGDPHFITFDGLNFTFKGQGEYTLVESDLSSLRVQGRTQQAHFPNGTGAQVTGLSAVAMQENNSDVIEVRYSEDLNLEVLLNQKAVSFSEQRWMDLKGLFLHSTADQNITVMFSSGSGVEIRGSGGFLTLTVLLPEKFMNHTQGLFGVMNGNIEDEYTFRNKTTVSVHASPQQLFEFGAN
;
A
#
# COMPACT_ATOMS: atom_id res chain seq x y z
N ALA A 1 -37.13 -0.91 10.49
CA ALA A 1 -37.94 -1.90 9.73
C ALA A 1 -37.18 -3.22 9.73
N GLN A 2 -37.84 -4.37 9.58
CA GLN A 2 -37.16 -5.67 9.64
C GLN A 2 -36.36 -5.99 8.36
N ASP A 3 -36.60 -5.22 7.29
CA ASP A 3 -36.01 -5.36 5.95
C ASP A 3 -35.45 -4.01 5.45
N SER A 4 -34.51 -3.41 6.20
CA SER A 4 -33.89 -2.13 5.85
C SER A 4 -32.37 -2.18 6.02
N CYS A 5 -31.62 -1.60 5.08
CA CYS A 5 -30.17 -1.56 5.16
C CYS A 5 -29.60 -0.43 6.03
N SER A 6 -30.44 0.42 6.62
CA SER A 6 -30.01 1.46 7.56
C SER A 6 -29.23 0.85 8.72
N HIS A 7 -27.94 1.20 8.87
CA HIS A 7 -26.99 0.60 9.82
C HIS A 7 -26.73 -0.91 9.68
N GLN A 8 -27.13 -1.54 8.55
CA GLN A 8 -27.06 -2.99 8.36
C GLN A 8 -26.34 -3.39 7.05
N CYS A 9 -25.54 -2.49 6.46
CA CYS A 9 -24.74 -2.82 5.28
C CYS A 9 -23.75 -3.95 5.56
N GLY A 10 -23.75 -4.98 4.71
CA GLY A 10 -23.00 -6.22 4.90
C GLY A 10 -23.76 -7.34 5.59
N GLU A 11 -24.99 -7.11 6.05
CA GLU A 11 -25.81 -8.12 6.74
C GLU A 11 -26.79 -8.83 5.80
N LEU A 12 -27.07 -10.11 6.09
CA LEU A 12 -28.18 -10.85 5.48
C LEU A 12 -29.41 -10.69 6.36
N LEU A 13 -30.51 -10.16 5.81
CA LEU A 13 -31.78 -10.00 6.51
C LEU A 13 -32.72 -11.18 6.21
N GLY A 14 -33.82 -11.28 6.96
CA GLY A 14 -34.73 -12.42 6.88
C GLY A 14 -35.39 -12.58 5.50
N THR A 15 -35.74 -11.48 4.83
CA THR A 15 -36.44 -11.51 3.54
C THR A 15 -35.65 -10.91 2.37
N CYS A 16 -34.54 -10.21 2.65
CA CYS A 16 -33.69 -9.55 1.67
C CYS A 16 -32.24 -9.50 2.17
N SER A 17 -31.31 -9.00 1.35
CA SER A 17 -29.89 -8.90 1.72
C SER A 17 -29.34 -7.48 1.57
N CYS A 18 -28.49 -7.09 2.51
CA CYS A 18 -27.68 -5.86 2.47
C CYS A 18 -26.19 -6.17 2.19
N GLN A 19 -25.88 -7.41 1.78
CA GLN A 19 -24.55 -7.82 1.34
C GLN A 19 -24.30 -7.42 -0.12
N VAL A 20 -23.04 -7.24 -0.49
CA VAL A 20 -22.65 -6.87 -1.86
C VAL A 20 -23.13 -7.88 -2.91
N THR A 21 -23.26 -9.14 -2.53
CA THR A 21 -23.76 -10.23 -3.37
C THR A 21 -25.25 -10.16 -3.65
N CYS A 22 -25.99 -9.28 -2.97
CA CYS A 22 -27.43 -9.19 -3.19
C CYS A 22 -27.79 -8.77 -4.61
N GLN A 23 -26.90 -7.99 -5.26
CA GLN A 23 -27.10 -7.48 -6.61
C GLN A 23 -27.03 -8.62 -7.62
N SER A 24 -26.02 -9.48 -7.51
CA SER A 24 -25.86 -10.65 -8.38
C SER A 24 -26.91 -11.72 -8.10
N LEU A 25 -27.35 -11.87 -6.85
CA LEU A 25 -28.40 -12.81 -6.46
C LEU A 25 -29.83 -12.28 -6.69
N GLY A 26 -29.99 -11.01 -7.06
CA GLY A 26 -31.30 -10.38 -7.29
C GLY A 26 -32.19 -10.31 -6.04
N ASN A 27 -31.61 -10.27 -4.83
CA ASN A 27 -32.33 -10.30 -3.55
C ASN A 27 -32.00 -9.11 -2.62
N CYS A 28 -31.52 -8.00 -3.17
CA CYS A 28 -31.25 -6.79 -2.38
C CYS A 28 -32.50 -6.27 -1.68
N CYS A 29 -32.31 -5.72 -0.48
CA CYS A 29 -33.36 -4.93 0.15
C CYS A 29 -33.68 -3.70 -0.71
N PRO A 30 -34.95 -3.21 -0.71
CA PRO A 30 -35.36 -2.09 -1.55
C PRO A 30 -34.52 -0.82 -1.35
N ASP A 31 -34.00 -0.62 -0.15
CA ASP A 31 -33.22 0.55 0.28
C ASP A 31 -31.70 0.30 0.29
N TYR A 32 -31.22 -0.79 -0.29
CA TYR A 32 -29.78 -1.13 -0.30
C TYR A 32 -28.91 -0.01 -0.89
N LYS A 33 -29.28 0.51 -2.07
CA LYS A 33 -28.53 1.58 -2.73
C LYS A 33 -28.65 2.93 -2.01
N GLU A 34 -29.66 3.09 -1.15
CA GLU A 34 -29.87 4.30 -0.37
C GLU A 34 -28.93 4.32 0.83
N PHE A 35 -28.84 3.23 1.60
CA PHE A 35 -28.05 3.18 2.84
C PHE A 35 -26.62 2.65 2.67
N CYS A 36 -26.36 1.82 1.67
CA CYS A 36 -25.03 1.26 1.40
C CYS A 36 -24.37 2.01 0.24
N LEU A 37 -23.60 3.03 0.61
CA LEU A 37 -23.12 4.05 -0.29
C LEU A 37 -22.04 3.53 -1.25
N GLN A 38 -22.18 3.93 -2.52
CA GLN A 38 -21.11 3.93 -3.51
C GLN A 38 -20.55 5.34 -3.65
N ILE A 39 -19.27 5.46 -3.95
CA ILE A 39 -18.57 6.75 -3.99
C ILE A 39 -17.61 6.85 -5.17
N SER A 40 -17.39 8.07 -5.64
CA SER A 40 -16.43 8.37 -6.69
C SER A 40 -15.75 9.73 -6.46
N PRO A 41 -14.41 9.83 -6.51
CA PRO A 41 -13.48 8.71 -6.49
C PRO A 41 -13.61 7.87 -5.21
N TYR A 42 -13.20 6.61 -5.25
CA TYR A 42 -13.27 5.70 -4.09
C TYR A 42 -12.02 5.72 -3.21
N SER A 43 -10.97 6.44 -3.64
CA SER A 43 -9.67 6.49 -2.96
C SER A 43 -9.05 7.88 -2.94
N GLY A 44 -8.08 8.06 -2.04
CA GLY A 44 -7.24 9.25 -2.01
C GLY A 44 -6.21 9.20 -0.90
N SER A 45 -5.35 10.22 -0.87
CA SER A 45 -4.23 10.29 0.07
C SER A 45 -4.70 10.25 1.52
N LEU A 46 -3.97 9.52 2.37
CA LEU A 46 -4.14 9.54 3.82
C LEU A 46 -3.97 10.94 4.43
N MET A 47 -3.39 11.90 3.69
CA MET A 47 -3.30 13.30 4.12
C MET A 47 -4.66 14.01 4.15
N GLY A 48 -5.70 13.42 3.56
CA GLY A 48 -7.05 13.98 3.53
C GLY A 48 -7.22 15.12 2.53
N GLY A 49 -8.38 15.76 2.58
CA GLY A 49 -8.75 16.89 1.74
C GLY A 49 -9.24 16.52 0.34
N LYS A 50 -9.45 15.23 0.07
CA LYS A 50 -10.05 14.76 -1.17
C LYS A 50 -11.56 14.90 -1.09
N ASP A 51 -12.13 15.61 -2.05
CA ASP A 51 -13.58 15.66 -2.26
C ASP A 51 -14.03 14.42 -3.04
N PHE A 52 -15.05 13.73 -2.54
CA PHE A 52 -15.68 12.60 -3.21
C PHE A 52 -17.20 12.68 -3.18
N LEU A 53 -17.78 12.33 -4.32
CA LEU A 53 -19.21 12.22 -4.56
C LEU A 53 -19.76 10.95 -3.93
N ILE A 54 -20.93 11.06 -3.30
CA ILE A 54 -21.76 9.93 -2.88
C ILE A 54 -22.77 9.63 -4.00
N GLU A 55 -22.57 8.51 -4.68
CA GLU A 55 -23.40 8.13 -5.81
C GLU A 55 -24.82 7.75 -5.38
N ASN A 56 -25.79 8.02 -6.26
CA ASN A 56 -27.18 7.59 -6.13
C ASN A 56 -27.91 8.10 -4.87
N THR A 57 -27.51 9.24 -4.32
CA THR A 57 -28.20 9.84 -3.17
C THR A 57 -29.04 11.05 -3.59
N ALA A 58 -30.37 10.92 -3.49
CA ALA A 58 -31.29 12.07 -3.61
C ALA A 58 -31.41 12.73 -2.23
N LEU A 59 -30.36 13.46 -1.82
CA LEU A 59 -30.36 14.21 -0.57
C LEU A 59 -30.88 15.62 -0.81
N ASN A 60 -31.72 16.13 0.10
CA ASN A 60 -32.31 17.46 -0.06
C ASN A 60 -31.23 18.56 0.01
N ASP A 61 -31.32 19.56 -0.87
CA ASP A 61 -30.37 20.69 -1.03
C ASP A 61 -30.07 21.49 0.25
N SER A 62 -30.92 21.39 1.28
CA SER A 62 -30.80 22.11 2.55
C SER A 62 -30.16 21.30 3.69
N SER A 63 -29.69 20.07 3.44
CA SER A 63 -29.12 19.20 4.47
C SER A 63 -27.68 19.59 4.80
N VAL A 64 -27.42 19.92 6.07
CA VAL A 64 -26.05 19.97 6.62
C VAL A 64 -25.52 18.54 6.66
N LEU A 65 -24.49 18.25 5.87
CA LEU A 65 -23.88 16.93 5.81
C LEU A 65 -22.67 16.84 6.74
N ILE A 66 -22.63 15.79 7.55
CA ILE A 66 -21.48 15.44 8.38
C ILE A 66 -21.05 14.02 8.02
N CYS A 67 -19.79 13.87 7.63
CA CYS A 67 -19.20 12.59 7.31
C CYS A 67 -18.33 12.14 8.47
N ARG A 68 -18.52 10.92 8.97
CA ARG A 68 -17.84 10.40 10.15
C ARG A 68 -17.05 9.14 9.80
N PHE A 69 -15.73 9.24 9.86
CA PHE A 69 -14.80 8.15 9.58
C PHE A 69 -14.40 7.45 10.88
N LYS A 70 -14.36 6.11 10.84
CA LYS A 70 -14.03 5.25 11.99
C LYS A 70 -14.81 5.60 13.25
N GLN A 71 -16.06 6.05 13.10
CA GLN A 71 -16.95 6.47 14.18
C GLN A 71 -16.43 7.63 15.05
N LYS A 72 -15.33 8.29 14.66
CA LYS A 72 -14.64 9.29 15.50
C LYS A 72 -14.36 10.59 14.78
N ILE A 73 -13.82 10.52 13.57
CA ILE A 73 -13.31 11.69 12.85
C ILE A 73 -14.45 12.28 12.03
N LYS A 74 -14.90 13.48 12.38
CA LYS A 74 -15.95 14.20 11.64
C LYS A 74 -15.32 15.17 10.65
N THR A 75 -15.83 15.15 9.42
CA THR A 75 -15.54 16.14 8.38
C THR A 75 -16.85 16.75 7.87
N SER A 76 -16.75 17.94 7.29
CA SER A 76 -17.89 18.57 6.63
C SER A 76 -18.17 17.88 5.29
N GLY A 77 -19.44 17.73 4.97
CA GLY A 77 -19.93 17.44 3.63
C GLY A 77 -20.78 18.60 3.10
N TYR A 78 -21.14 18.54 1.83
CA TYR A 78 -22.00 19.53 1.18
C TYR A 78 -22.82 18.91 0.06
N VAL A 79 -23.90 19.58 -0.35
CA VAL A 79 -24.67 19.20 -1.55
C VAL A 79 -24.32 20.18 -2.66
N ASP A 80 -23.95 19.67 -3.83
CA ASP A 80 -23.60 20.49 -4.98
C ASP A 80 -24.84 21.13 -5.63
N LYS A 81 -24.63 21.97 -6.63
CA LYS A 81 -25.72 22.66 -7.37
C LYS A 81 -26.66 21.72 -8.14
N ASP A 82 -26.20 20.49 -8.39
CA ASP A 82 -26.91 19.46 -9.15
C ASP A 82 -27.64 18.47 -8.20
N GLY A 83 -27.59 18.73 -6.88
CA GLY A 83 -28.26 17.95 -5.84
C GLY A 83 -27.47 16.74 -5.35
N ASN A 84 -26.19 16.63 -5.73
CA ASN A 84 -25.36 15.50 -5.34
C ASN A 84 -24.66 15.75 -4.01
N ALA A 85 -24.56 14.73 -3.16
CA ALA A 85 -23.91 14.84 -1.87
C ALA A 85 -22.41 14.52 -1.94
N HIS A 86 -21.61 15.32 -1.24
CA HIS A 86 -20.15 15.24 -1.20
C HIS A 86 -19.64 15.14 0.23
N CYS A 87 -18.54 14.42 0.40
CA CYS A 87 -17.77 14.34 1.63
C CYS A 87 -16.31 14.70 1.36
N ILE A 88 -15.65 15.29 2.35
CA ILE A 88 -14.21 15.52 2.32
C ILE A 88 -13.51 14.45 3.17
N SER A 89 -12.49 13.79 2.60
CA SER A 89 -11.68 12.82 3.33
C SER A 89 -10.86 13.50 4.45
N PRO A 90 -10.76 12.89 5.65
CA PRO A 90 -9.95 13.46 6.74
C PRO A 90 -8.47 13.11 6.58
N LEU A 91 -7.62 13.84 7.32
CA LEU A 91 -6.27 13.37 7.64
C LEU A 91 -6.34 12.08 8.48
N LEU A 92 -5.59 11.06 8.06
CA LEU A 92 -5.52 9.73 8.65
C LEU A 92 -4.06 9.33 8.91
N TYR A 93 -3.87 8.36 9.81
CA TYR A 93 -2.55 7.80 10.16
C TYR A 93 -2.46 6.31 9.81
N GLU A 94 -3.22 5.89 8.80
CA GLU A 94 -3.38 4.51 8.36
C GLU A 94 -3.79 4.44 6.89
N THR A 95 -3.47 3.33 6.24
CA THR A 95 -3.88 3.00 4.88
C THR A 95 -4.84 1.80 4.86
N GLY A 96 -5.52 1.61 3.73
CA GLY A 96 -6.51 0.56 3.54
C GLY A 96 -7.94 1.08 3.58
N PHE A 97 -8.91 0.16 3.61
CA PHE A 97 -10.33 0.47 3.58
C PHE A 97 -10.83 1.01 4.94
N ILE A 98 -11.28 2.26 4.94
CA ILE A 98 -11.76 2.99 6.11
C ILE A 98 -13.29 3.09 6.06
N PRO A 99 -14.01 2.55 7.06
CA PRO A 99 -15.45 2.72 7.12
C PRO A 99 -15.79 4.18 7.43
N PHE A 100 -16.79 4.70 6.72
CA PHE A 100 -17.36 6.01 6.99
C PHE A 100 -18.88 5.95 7.00
N GLU A 101 -19.48 6.89 7.72
CA GLU A 101 -20.93 7.05 7.82
C GLU A 101 -21.32 8.50 7.53
N VAL A 102 -22.53 8.73 7.06
CA VAL A 102 -23.02 10.07 6.72
C VAL A 102 -24.25 10.41 7.53
N SER A 103 -24.29 11.66 8.00
CA SER A 103 -25.41 12.28 8.69
C SER A 103 -25.98 13.42 7.86
N THR A 104 -27.30 13.50 7.83
CA THR A 104 -28.07 14.57 7.17
C THR A 104 -28.85 15.43 8.18
N ASP A 105 -28.64 15.19 9.48
CA ASP A 105 -29.35 15.77 10.62
C ASP A 105 -28.39 16.41 11.63
N ASP A 106 -27.35 17.08 11.13
CA ASP A 106 -26.33 17.77 11.91
C ASP A 106 -25.58 16.86 12.91
N GLY A 107 -25.37 15.60 12.52
CA GLY A 107 -24.58 14.63 13.27
C GLY A 107 -25.34 13.95 14.42
N LEU A 108 -26.67 14.02 14.44
CA LEU A 108 -27.50 13.31 15.42
C LEU A 108 -27.58 11.81 15.10
N THR A 109 -27.78 11.44 13.83
CA THR A 109 -27.80 10.06 13.35
C THR A 109 -26.89 9.86 12.16
N PHE A 110 -26.46 8.62 11.93
CA PHE A 110 -25.52 8.24 10.86
C PHE A 110 -26.02 6.98 10.13
N PRO A 111 -27.18 7.03 9.44
CA PRO A 111 -27.83 5.84 8.90
C PRO A 111 -27.17 5.30 7.62
N TYR A 112 -26.48 6.16 6.88
CA TYR A 112 -25.81 5.82 5.63
C TYR A 112 -24.36 5.40 5.90
N SER A 113 -23.88 4.36 5.23
CA SER A 113 -22.53 3.83 5.43
C SER A 113 -21.84 3.43 4.13
N GLY A 114 -20.53 3.63 4.07
CA GLY A 114 -19.69 3.28 2.93
C GLY A 114 -18.25 2.99 3.36
N THR A 115 -17.38 2.83 2.37
CA THR A 115 -15.96 2.56 2.62
C THR A 115 -15.08 3.43 1.72
N TRP A 116 -14.08 4.07 2.32
CA TRP A 116 -13.11 4.95 1.69
C TRP A 116 -11.74 4.26 1.65
N LEU A 117 -11.06 4.21 0.51
CA LEU A 117 -9.70 3.66 0.44
C LEU A 117 -8.67 4.76 0.78
N SER A 118 -8.08 4.69 1.97
CA SER A 118 -6.96 5.54 2.39
C SER A 118 -5.65 5.03 1.79
N VAL A 119 -4.95 5.87 1.05
CA VAL A 119 -3.78 5.49 0.26
C VAL A 119 -2.52 6.20 0.77
N HIS A 120 -1.39 5.50 0.76
CA HIS A 120 -0.08 6.09 1.00
C HIS A 120 0.12 7.31 0.09
N HIS A 121 0.46 8.46 0.64
CA HIS A 121 0.54 9.74 -0.09
C HIS A 121 1.54 9.69 -1.25
N SER A 122 2.63 8.92 -1.17
CA SER A 122 3.54 8.72 -2.32
C SER A 122 2.93 7.93 -3.47
N LYS A 123 1.88 7.11 -3.23
CA LYS A 123 1.26 6.22 -4.22
C LYS A 123 0.06 6.82 -4.95
N VAL A 124 -0.48 7.97 -4.51
CA VAL A 124 -1.53 8.67 -5.26
C VAL A 124 -0.98 9.34 -6.51
N SER A 125 -1.85 9.54 -7.50
CA SER A 125 -1.48 10.18 -8.77
C SER A 125 -0.88 11.58 -8.57
N ASP A 126 0.13 11.92 -9.36
CA ASP A 126 0.77 13.24 -9.31
C ASP A 126 -0.19 14.38 -9.62
N GLY A 127 -1.28 14.11 -10.36
CA GLY A 127 -2.34 15.09 -10.62
C GLY A 127 -3.14 15.50 -9.37
N GLU A 128 -3.03 14.74 -8.28
CA GLU A 128 -3.68 15.04 -7.00
C GLU A 128 -2.78 15.82 -6.03
N LYS A 129 -1.50 15.95 -6.35
CA LYS A 129 -0.49 16.61 -5.51
C LYS A 129 -0.16 17.98 -6.06
N CYS A 130 0.35 18.85 -5.19
CA CYS A 130 1.09 20.02 -5.65
C CYS A 130 2.59 19.66 -5.78
N THR A 131 3.26 20.30 -6.74
CA THR A 131 4.63 19.98 -7.12
C THR A 131 5.59 21.02 -6.60
N LEU A 132 6.62 20.57 -5.89
CA LEU A 132 7.79 21.37 -5.53
C LEU A 132 8.70 21.48 -6.76
N VAL A 133 8.70 22.62 -7.44
CA VAL A 133 9.55 22.81 -8.63
C VAL A 133 11.02 22.79 -8.19
N ASN A 134 11.79 21.86 -8.75
CA ASN A 134 13.15 21.53 -8.34
C ASN A 134 13.21 21.19 -6.83
N GLU A 135 12.60 20.06 -6.47
CA GLU A 135 12.49 19.60 -5.08
C GLU A 135 13.83 19.56 -4.35
N THR A 136 14.92 19.17 -5.01
CA THR A 136 16.28 19.24 -4.44
C THR A 136 16.62 20.64 -3.95
N LYS A 137 16.26 21.69 -4.71
CA LYS A 137 16.49 23.08 -4.26
C LYS A 137 15.75 23.40 -2.96
N TRP A 138 14.55 22.87 -2.75
CA TRP A 138 13.80 23.05 -1.49
C TRP A 138 14.51 22.39 -0.32
N GLN A 139 14.98 21.15 -0.54
CA GLN A 139 15.62 20.31 0.47
C GLN A 139 17.08 20.68 0.77
N TYR A 140 17.72 21.53 -0.05
CA TYR A 140 19.08 22.03 0.16
C TYR A 140 19.14 23.54 0.35
N TYR A 141 18.01 24.22 0.45
CA TYR A 141 17.97 25.68 0.46
C TYR A 141 18.73 26.26 1.67
N GLY A 142 19.72 27.11 1.41
CA GLY A 142 20.62 27.65 2.44
C GLY A 142 21.94 26.92 2.59
N THR A 143 22.13 25.77 1.93
CA THR A 143 23.44 25.16 1.75
C THR A 143 24.25 25.92 0.67
N PRO A 144 25.58 25.73 0.59
CA PRO A 144 26.41 26.43 -0.40
C PRO A 144 25.85 26.30 -1.82
N ASN A 145 25.75 27.42 -2.53
CA ASN A 145 25.24 27.52 -3.91
C ASN A 145 23.74 27.21 -4.09
N THR A 146 22.95 27.14 -3.03
CA THR A 146 21.50 26.87 -3.11
C THR A 146 20.66 27.99 -2.50
N ASP A 147 20.25 28.96 -3.32
CA ASP A 147 19.48 30.15 -2.91
C ASP A 147 18.45 30.62 -3.95
N GLY A 148 17.78 31.74 -3.68
CA GLY A 148 16.83 32.41 -4.59
C GLY A 148 15.38 31.95 -4.45
N ASN A 149 14.61 32.01 -5.54
CA ASN A 149 13.18 31.69 -5.47
C ASN A 149 12.92 30.19 -5.39
N LEU A 150 11.98 29.81 -4.53
CA LEU A 150 11.28 28.51 -4.56
C LEU A 150 9.94 28.68 -5.24
N THR A 151 9.45 27.63 -5.92
CA THR A 151 8.21 27.66 -6.70
C THR A 151 7.38 26.40 -6.48
N LEU A 152 6.13 26.60 -6.12
CA LEU A 152 5.11 25.58 -5.95
C LEU A 152 4.11 25.68 -7.11
N THR A 153 3.70 24.56 -7.69
CA THR A 153 2.67 24.51 -8.74
C THR A 153 1.60 23.47 -8.44
N TRP A 154 0.38 23.70 -8.89
CA TRP A 154 -0.74 22.77 -8.71
C TRP A 154 -1.79 22.95 -9.81
N THR A 155 -2.65 21.94 -9.95
CA THR A 155 -3.85 22.03 -10.80
C THR A 155 -4.89 22.90 -10.09
N HIS A 156 -4.99 24.17 -10.47
CA HIS A 156 -5.86 25.13 -9.77
C HIS A 156 -7.34 24.77 -9.82
N GLN A 157 -7.79 24.06 -10.86
CA GLN A 157 -9.19 23.63 -11.00
C GLN A 157 -9.63 22.58 -9.97
N THR A 158 -8.70 21.94 -9.27
CA THR A 158 -9.00 20.99 -8.19
C THR A 158 -9.62 21.69 -6.97
N LEU A 159 -9.42 23.00 -6.84
CA LEU A 159 -10.05 23.86 -5.83
C LEU A 159 -10.89 24.91 -6.56
N ALA A 160 -12.20 24.95 -6.33
CA ALA A 160 -13.11 25.88 -7.02
C ALA A 160 -12.96 27.34 -6.56
N GLU A 161 -12.16 27.58 -5.53
CA GLU A 161 -12.03 28.85 -4.83
C GLU A 161 -11.14 29.86 -5.55
N THR A 162 -11.51 31.13 -5.44
CA THR A 162 -10.78 32.24 -6.06
C THR A 162 -9.51 32.61 -5.29
N HIS A 163 -9.51 32.40 -3.97
CA HIS A 163 -8.41 32.71 -3.08
C HIS A 163 -8.08 31.51 -2.18
N ILE A 164 -6.80 31.30 -1.95
CA ILE A 164 -6.26 30.17 -1.21
C ILE A 164 -5.26 30.62 -0.15
N ASN A 165 -5.04 29.74 0.82
CA ASN A 165 -3.94 29.77 1.75
C ASN A 165 -2.95 28.66 1.40
N ILE A 166 -1.65 28.94 1.56
CA ILE A 166 -0.59 27.92 1.55
C ILE A 166 -0.10 27.77 2.98
N GLU A 167 -0.31 26.60 3.55
CA GLU A 167 0.01 26.28 4.94
C GLU A 167 1.22 25.34 5.03
N VAL A 168 1.97 25.48 6.11
CA VAL A 168 3.10 24.59 6.45
C VAL A 168 2.68 23.69 7.60
N TRP A 169 2.83 22.39 7.39
CA TRP A 169 2.54 21.35 8.38
C TRP A 169 3.82 20.59 8.70
N GLY A 170 4.02 20.26 9.97
CA GLY A 170 5.15 19.47 10.46
C GLY A 170 4.67 18.19 11.13
N TYR A 171 5.49 17.14 11.06
CA TYR A 171 5.19 15.84 11.69
C TYR A 171 6.12 15.58 12.87
N GLN A 172 5.57 15.04 13.96
CA GLN A 172 6.33 14.61 15.12
C GLN A 172 5.75 13.36 15.76
N GLU A 173 6.58 12.67 16.54
CA GLU A 173 6.16 11.57 17.41
C GLU A 173 6.62 11.83 18.84
N THR A 174 5.70 11.78 19.80
CA THR A 174 5.94 12.17 21.19
C THR A 174 5.47 11.10 22.17
N GLY A 175 5.99 11.13 23.40
CA GLY A 175 5.71 10.13 24.44
C GLY A 175 6.80 9.07 24.55
N ASP A 176 6.49 7.98 25.25
CA ASP A 176 7.45 6.91 25.54
C ASP A 176 7.51 5.91 24.39
N SER A 177 8.69 5.73 23.78
CA SER A 177 8.86 4.81 22.64
C SER A 177 8.41 3.38 22.95
N TYR A 178 7.78 2.74 21.97
CA TYR A 178 7.17 1.41 22.03
C TYR A 178 6.17 1.22 23.18
N SER A 179 5.44 2.28 23.53
CA SER A 179 4.37 2.25 24.53
C SER A 179 3.04 2.76 23.96
N GLU A 180 1.96 2.54 24.71
CA GLU A 180 0.63 3.10 24.41
C GLU A 180 0.58 4.64 24.42
N LYS A 181 1.61 5.30 24.98
CA LYS A 181 1.72 6.76 25.02
C LYS A 181 2.52 7.33 23.86
N TRP A 182 3.05 6.49 22.97
CA TRP A 182 3.75 6.96 21.78
C TRP A 182 2.74 7.38 20.74
N LEU A 183 2.66 8.69 20.47
CA LEU A 183 1.63 9.29 19.64
C LEU A 183 2.25 10.05 18.47
N ALA A 184 1.69 9.83 17.30
CA ALA A 184 2.00 10.59 16.08
C ALA A 184 1.10 11.83 15.97
N GLU A 185 1.67 12.93 15.50
CA GLU A 185 0.95 14.18 15.32
C GLU A 185 1.50 14.96 14.11
N TRP A 186 0.61 15.24 13.17
CA TRP A 186 0.71 16.32 12.20
C TRP A 186 0.19 17.61 12.84
N LYS A 187 1.04 18.62 12.81
CA LYS A 187 0.77 19.92 13.41
C LYS A 187 0.79 21.00 12.35
N TYR A 188 -0.30 21.75 12.27
CA TYR A 188 -0.29 23.04 11.58
C TYR A 188 0.74 23.96 12.25
N LEU A 189 1.69 24.47 11.47
CA LEU A 189 2.71 25.38 11.97
C LEU A 189 2.30 26.83 11.76
N TYR A 190 2.18 27.25 10.49
CA TYR A 190 1.79 28.59 10.11
C TYR A 190 1.35 28.64 8.64
N THR A 191 0.70 29.73 8.25
CA THR A 191 0.34 30.00 6.85
C THR A 191 1.43 30.79 6.16
N LEU A 192 2.09 30.17 5.19
CA LEU A 192 3.17 30.72 4.37
C LEU A 192 2.69 31.88 3.49
N ALA A 193 1.50 31.73 2.89
CA ALA A 193 0.88 32.74 2.05
C ALA A 193 -0.64 32.75 2.30
N ARG A 194 -1.20 33.94 2.57
CA ARG A 194 -2.62 34.10 2.93
C ARG A 194 -3.39 34.82 1.85
N GLU A 195 -4.62 34.38 1.61
CA GLU A 195 -5.59 35.02 0.71
C GLU A 195 -4.98 35.37 -0.66
N ILE A 196 -4.17 34.45 -1.21
CA ILE A 196 -3.54 34.68 -2.53
C ILE A 196 -4.47 34.19 -3.64
N PRO A 197 -4.45 34.81 -4.83
CA PRO A 197 -5.23 34.34 -5.97
C PRO A 197 -4.87 32.91 -6.37
N ASN A 198 -5.88 32.06 -6.61
CA ASN A 198 -5.70 30.68 -7.05
C ASN A 198 -5.29 30.62 -8.53
N THR A 199 -4.00 30.79 -8.80
CA THR A 199 -3.43 30.84 -10.16
C THR A 199 -2.70 29.56 -10.57
N GLY A 200 -2.64 28.55 -9.71
CA GLY A 200 -1.91 27.30 -9.95
C GLY A 200 -0.39 27.40 -9.76
N LYS A 201 0.13 28.56 -9.32
CA LYS A 201 1.55 28.78 -9.09
C LYS A 201 1.78 29.78 -7.96
N PHE A 202 2.78 29.50 -7.12
CA PHE A 202 3.27 30.42 -6.10
C PHE A 202 4.79 30.40 -6.04
N SER A 203 5.43 31.57 -5.98
CA SER A 203 6.87 31.70 -5.86
C SER A 203 7.22 32.67 -4.75
N PHE A 204 8.26 32.37 -3.97
CA PHE A 204 8.72 33.22 -2.88
C PHE A 204 10.22 33.02 -2.62
N ILE A 205 10.83 33.98 -1.92
CA ILE A 205 12.17 33.83 -1.35
C ILE A 205 12.00 33.36 0.10
N PRO A 206 12.47 32.16 0.45
CA PRO A 206 12.38 31.67 1.82
C PRO A 206 13.09 32.55 2.83
N VAL A 207 12.43 32.76 3.97
CA VAL A 207 13.02 33.32 5.18
C VAL A 207 12.92 32.28 6.30
N PRO A 208 13.92 32.18 7.20
CA PRO A 208 13.85 31.30 8.36
C PRO A 208 12.54 31.48 9.13
N ALA A 209 11.93 30.37 9.55
CA ALA A 209 10.70 30.42 10.33
C ALA A 209 10.91 31.10 11.69
N LYS A 210 9.84 31.68 12.22
CA LYS A 210 9.89 32.44 13.47
C LYS A 210 9.74 31.52 14.68
N GLY A 211 10.49 31.82 15.75
CA GLY A 211 10.31 31.18 17.06
C GLY A 211 10.59 29.67 17.02
N SER A 212 9.75 28.90 17.71
CA SER A 212 9.89 27.45 17.80
C SER A 212 9.57 26.70 16.50
N TYR A 213 8.99 27.37 15.50
CA TYR A 213 8.69 26.69 14.24
C TYR A 213 9.95 26.29 13.50
N SER A 214 11.06 27.04 13.55
CA SER A 214 12.28 26.70 12.82
C SER A 214 12.98 25.40 13.27
N ALA A 215 12.46 24.73 14.29
CA ALA A 215 12.93 23.43 14.78
C ALA A 215 12.24 22.23 14.10
N TRP A 216 11.32 22.47 13.17
CA TRP A 216 10.65 21.42 12.41
C TRP A 216 11.46 21.11 11.15
N ASP A 217 12.11 19.95 11.16
CA ASP A 217 13.15 19.62 10.19
C ASP A 217 12.59 19.01 8.88
N PHE A 218 11.36 18.48 8.92
CA PHE A 218 10.62 18.03 7.74
C PHE A 218 9.12 18.25 7.90
N GLY A 219 8.41 18.23 6.79
CA GLY A 219 6.98 18.49 6.76
C GLY A 219 6.43 18.53 5.35
N ILE A 220 5.25 19.14 5.21
CA ILE A 220 4.47 19.12 3.97
C ILE A 220 3.76 20.47 3.80
N LEU A 221 3.51 20.86 2.56
CA LEU A 221 2.71 22.03 2.23
C LEU A 221 1.27 21.63 1.94
N ARG A 222 0.32 22.43 2.42
CA ARG A 222 -1.10 22.29 2.11
C ARG A 222 -1.63 23.53 1.43
N ILE A 223 -2.34 23.35 0.34
CA ILE A 223 -3.09 24.39 -0.36
C ILE A 223 -4.57 24.18 -0.02
N ALA A 224 -5.21 25.20 0.55
CA ALA A 224 -6.58 25.14 1.01
C ALA A 224 -7.31 26.48 0.78
N SER A 225 -8.64 26.45 0.78
CA SER A 225 -9.45 27.66 0.68
C SER A 225 -9.15 28.65 1.80
N SER A 226 -9.06 29.95 1.45
CA SER A 226 -8.84 31.01 2.45
C SER A 226 -10.11 31.37 3.24
N SER A 227 -11.26 30.80 2.89
CA SER A 227 -12.54 31.05 3.58
C SER A 227 -12.69 30.28 4.90
N TYR A 228 -11.82 29.32 5.15
CA TYR A 228 -11.85 28.48 6.36
C TYR A 228 -10.71 28.86 7.30
N SER A 229 -10.85 28.51 8.59
CA SER A 229 -9.75 28.71 9.53
C SER A 229 -8.63 27.72 9.23
N ASP A 230 -7.39 28.17 9.46
CA ASP A 230 -6.21 27.33 9.26
C ASP A 230 -6.30 26.03 10.08
N GLY A 231 -5.71 24.95 9.56
CA GLY A 231 -5.59 23.69 10.31
C GLY A 231 -6.81 22.75 10.27
N GLN A 232 -7.95 23.15 9.69
CA GLN A 232 -9.16 22.31 9.64
C GLN A 232 -9.07 21.19 8.58
N ASN A 233 -9.83 20.09 8.75
CA ASN A 233 -10.01 19.06 7.73
C ASN A 233 -10.99 19.55 6.65
N ILE A 234 -10.45 20.19 5.62
CA ILE A 234 -11.18 20.79 4.49
C ILE A 234 -10.58 20.31 3.17
N GLN A 235 -11.27 20.58 2.06
CA GLN A 235 -10.74 20.25 0.74
C GLN A 235 -9.37 20.91 0.55
N SER A 236 -8.39 20.12 0.12
CA SER A 236 -7.00 20.60 0.04
C SER A 236 -6.14 19.78 -0.90
N ILE A 237 -5.09 20.42 -1.41
CA ILE A 237 -4.04 19.79 -2.22
C ILE A 237 -2.75 19.79 -1.39
N TRP A 238 -2.08 18.65 -1.31
CA TRP A 238 -0.86 18.48 -0.52
C TRP A 238 0.37 18.32 -1.42
N SER A 239 1.53 18.78 -0.95
CA SER A 239 2.81 18.45 -1.59
C SER A 239 3.25 17.04 -1.21
N SER A 240 4.36 16.55 -1.77
CA SER A 240 5.12 15.51 -1.08
C SER A 240 5.73 16.09 0.21
N GLU A 241 5.87 15.25 1.22
CA GLU A 241 6.71 15.50 2.37
C GLU A 241 8.17 15.67 1.93
N HIS A 242 8.88 16.59 2.59
CA HIS A 242 10.24 16.93 2.22
C HIS A 242 10.99 17.52 3.41
N ALA A 243 12.31 17.48 3.33
CA ALA A 243 13.17 18.17 4.28
C ALA A 243 12.96 19.69 4.20
N LEU A 244 12.72 20.34 5.34
CA LEU A 244 12.35 21.76 5.44
C LEU A 244 13.56 22.69 5.54
N ALA A 245 14.65 22.41 4.81
CA ALA A 245 15.88 23.23 4.83
C ALA A 245 15.61 24.73 4.60
N TRP A 246 14.68 25.04 3.69
CA TRP A 246 14.25 26.41 3.40
C TRP A 246 13.60 27.15 4.57
N HIS A 247 13.08 26.42 5.54
CA HIS A 247 12.36 26.89 6.71
C HIS A 247 13.24 26.95 7.97
N LEU A 248 14.36 26.21 8.00
CA LEU A 248 15.28 26.15 9.14
C LEU A 248 15.89 27.50 9.53
N GLY A 249 16.36 27.54 10.78
CA GLY A 249 16.90 28.71 11.48
C GLY A 249 18.18 29.28 10.89
N LYS A 250 18.60 30.44 11.44
CA LYS A 250 19.83 31.14 11.01
C LYS A 250 21.11 30.34 11.30
N ASP A 251 21.09 29.50 12.32
CA ASP A 251 22.14 28.55 12.64
C ASP A 251 22.42 27.60 11.46
N PHE A 252 21.37 26.97 10.92
CA PHE A 252 21.50 26.16 9.69
C PHE A 252 21.97 27.00 8.49
N ARG A 253 21.50 28.25 8.34
CA ARG A 253 21.94 29.13 7.23
C ARG A 253 23.40 29.54 7.32
N ASN A 254 23.93 29.70 8.52
CA ASN A 254 25.29 30.17 8.74
C ASN A 254 26.29 29.03 8.52
N ASP A 255 26.00 27.86 9.08
CA ASP A 255 26.80 26.65 8.91
C ASP A 255 25.92 25.40 8.88
N PRO A 256 25.44 25.01 7.68
CA PRO A 256 24.60 23.82 7.51
C PRO A 256 25.31 22.53 7.96
N ASN A 257 26.63 22.44 7.78
CA ASN A 257 27.41 21.24 8.09
C ASN A 257 27.58 21.07 9.60
N GLU A 258 27.91 22.14 10.33
CA GLU A 258 27.99 22.11 11.80
C GLU A 258 26.61 21.78 12.40
N TRP A 259 25.55 22.42 11.90
CA TRP A 259 24.18 22.17 12.36
C TRP A 259 23.75 20.70 12.14
N ALA A 260 23.99 20.18 10.93
CA ALA A 260 23.64 18.81 10.57
C ALA A 260 24.47 17.78 11.34
N THR A 261 25.75 18.07 11.59
CA THR A 261 26.62 17.25 12.44
C THR A 261 26.05 17.14 13.86
N ALA A 262 25.62 18.26 14.46
CA ALA A 262 25.01 18.25 15.79
C ALA A 262 23.73 17.40 15.84
N LYS A 263 22.87 17.53 14.82
CA LYS A 263 21.64 16.73 14.68
C LYS A 263 21.92 15.23 14.48
N CYS A 264 22.92 14.89 13.67
CA CYS A 264 23.35 13.50 13.46
C CYS A 264 23.81 12.85 14.77
N ILE A 265 24.63 13.54 15.57
CA ILE A 265 25.09 13.06 16.88
C ILE A 265 23.93 12.95 17.88
N GLU A 266 22.98 13.88 17.87
CA GLU A 266 21.79 13.78 18.72
C GLU A 266 20.92 12.58 18.34
N TRP A 267 20.72 12.35 17.04
CA TRP A 267 20.01 11.19 16.52
C TRP A 267 20.69 9.88 16.93
N ASP A 268 22.01 9.77 16.76
CA ASP A 268 22.81 8.61 17.16
C ASP A 268 22.58 8.23 18.64
N ARG A 269 22.59 9.24 19.53
CA ARG A 269 22.31 9.06 20.97
C ARG A 269 20.87 8.67 21.29
N LYS A 270 19.90 9.12 20.50
CA LYS A 270 18.49 8.71 20.65
C LYS A 270 18.32 7.27 20.19
N GLU A 271 18.95 6.91 19.10
CA GLU A 271 18.91 5.58 18.50
C GLU A 271 19.48 4.51 19.45
N GLU A 272 20.50 4.83 20.24
CA GLU A 272 21.05 3.94 21.29
C GLU A 272 20.07 3.58 22.40
N LYS A 273 19.03 4.39 22.60
CA LYS A 273 18.00 4.16 23.63
C LYS A 273 16.81 3.35 23.11
N LEU A 274 16.70 3.18 21.80
CA LEU A 274 15.62 2.43 21.17
C LEU A 274 15.99 0.95 21.12
N PRO A 275 14.98 0.05 21.16
CA PRO A 275 15.23 -1.37 21.00
C PRO A 275 15.87 -1.68 19.64
N ASN A 276 16.69 -2.73 19.65
CA ASN A 276 17.27 -3.31 18.45
C ASN A 276 16.19 -4.08 17.69
N PHE A 277 16.02 -3.78 16.41
CA PHE A 277 15.05 -4.40 15.52
C PHE A 277 15.69 -5.32 14.47
N MET A 278 17.02 -5.35 14.38
CA MET A 278 17.77 -6.02 13.31
C MET A 278 17.50 -7.53 13.23
N GLU A 279 17.21 -8.18 14.36
CA GLU A 279 16.94 -9.63 14.40
C GLU A 279 15.61 -10.03 13.74
N GLU A 280 14.68 -9.09 13.54
CA GLU A 280 13.40 -9.34 12.86
C GLU A 280 13.41 -8.99 11.38
N ILE A 281 14.50 -8.40 10.89
CA ILE A 281 14.59 -7.94 9.50
C ILE A 281 14.93 -9.10 8.58
N ILE A 282 14.24 -9.17 7.44
CA ILE A 282 14.54 -10.14 6.39
C ILE A 282 15.82 -9.77 5.63
N ASP A 283 16.61 -10.78 5.29
CA ASP A 283 17.80 -10.62 4.44
C ASP A 283 17.44 -10.23 3.01
N CYS A 284 18.26 -9.35 2.44
CA CYS A 284 18.16 -8.99 1.04
C CYS A 284 18.54 -10.14 0.10
N PRO A 285 17.84 -10.29 -1.04
CA PRO A 285 18.29 -11.14 -2.13
C PRO A 285 19.68 -10.75 -2.61
N CYS A 286 20.54 -11.73 -2.95
CA CYS A 286 21.91 -11.45 -3.38
C CYS A 286 21.97 -10.65 -4.70
N THR A 287 20.96 -10.82 -5.56
CA THR A 287 20.92 -10.22 -6.89
C THR A 287 19.57 -9.56 -7.18
N LEU A 288 19.60 -8.55 -8.06
CA LEU A 288 18.39 -7.88 -8.55
C LEU A 288 17.42 -8.87 -9.22
N ALA A 289 17.94 -9.89 -9.91
CA ALA A 289 17.12 -10.92 -10.54
C ALA A 289 16.33 -11.74 -9.50
N GLN A 290 16.97 -12.11 -8.39
CA GLN A 290 16.29 -12.79 -7.29
C GLN A 290 15.25 -11.88 -6.63
N ALA A 291 15.60 -10.62 -6.39
CA ALA A 291 14.67 -9.63 -5.83
C ALA A 291 13.40 -9.47 -6.67
N ARG A 292 13.52 -9.43 -8.00
CA ARG A 292 12.40 -9.32 -8.93
C ARG A 292 11.57 -10.59 -9.05
N ALA A 293 12.16 -11.75 -8.78
CA ALA A 293 11.47 -13.04 -8.82
C ALA A 293 10.73 -13.35 -7.50
N ASP A 294 11.08 -12.67 -6.40
CA ASP A 294 10.54 -12.90 -5.06
C ASP A 294 9.41 -11.92 -4.74
N THR A 295 8.41 -11.89 -5.61
CA THR A 295 7.30 -10.92 -5.57
C THR A 295 6.37 -11.11 -4.37
N GLY A 296 6.47 -12.24 -3.66
CA GLY A 296 5.74 -12.49 -2.41
C GLY A 296 6.31 -11.75 -1.20
N ARG A 297 7.62 -11.43 -1.23
CA ARG A 297 8.32 -10.79 -0.10
C ARG A 297 8.90 -9.44 -0.42
N PHE A 298 9.19 -9.13 -1.68
CA PHE A 298 9.80 -7.89 -2.11
C PHE A 298 9.00 -7.22 -3.21
N HIS A 299 8.98 -5.89 -3.21
CA HIS A 299 8.37 -5.11 -4.27
C HIS A 299 9.19 -3.84 -4.55
N THR A 300 9.17 -3.37 -5.80
CA THR A 300 9.93 -2.20 -6.26
C THR A 300 9.69 -0.97 -5.37
N ASP A 301 10.78 -0.29 -5.03
CA ASP A 301 10.76 1.00 -4.37
C ASP A 301 10.49 2.12 -5.37
N TYR A 302 9.53 3.01 -5.07
CA TYR A 302 9.17 4.09 -5.99
C TYR A 302 10.25 5.18 -6.10
N GLY A 303 11.13 5.31 -5.10
CA GLY A 303 12.24 6.28 -5.09
C GLY A 303 13.46 5.84 -5.89
N CYS A 304 13.59 4.54 -6.20
CA CYS A 304 14.71 3.98 -6.96
C CYS A 304 14.23 2.83 -7.86
N ASP A 305 13.66 3.19 -9.01
CA ASP A 305 13.06 2.29 -9.98
C ASP A 305 13.66 2.53 -11.37
N ILE A 306 14.52 1.61 -11.84
CA ILE A 306 15.12 1.66 -13.18
C ILE A 306 14.07 1.73 -14.31
N GLU A 307 12.90 1.11 -14.16
CA GLU A 307 11.83 1.16 -15.17
C GLU A 307 11.23 2.56 -15.30
N LYS A 308 11.32 3.39 -14.26
CA LYS A 308 10.85 4.78 -14.23
C LYS A 308 11.97 5.81 -14.40
N GLY A 309 13.23 5.38 -14.45
CA GLY A 309 14.38 6.26 -14.53
C GLY A 309 14.60 7.12 -13.29
N SER A 310 14.24 6.61 -12.10
CA SER A 310 14.40 7.32 -10.83
C SER A 310 15.88 7.60 -10.50
N VAL A 311 16.14 8.66 -9.71
CA VAL A 311 17.49 9.16 -9.40
C VAL A 311 18.12 8.52 -8.13
N CYS A 312 17.45 7.56 -7.48
CA CYS A 312 17.98 6.79 -6.34
C CYS A 312 18.71 7.66 -5.29
N THR A 313 18.10 8.80 -4.91
CA THR A 313 18.76 9.91 -4.20
C THR A 313 19.48 9.50 -2.91
N TYR A 314 18.88 8.58 -2.15
CA TYR A 314 19.42 8.12 -0.87
C TYR A 314 20.37 6.91 -1.02
N HIS A 315 20.55 6.41 -2.24
CA HIS A 315 21.30 5.20 -2.56
C HIS A 315 22.24 5.43 -3.75
N PRO A 316 23.26 6.30 -3.62
CA PRO A 316 24.17 6.61 -4.71
C PRO A 316 24.88 5.35 -5.24
N GLY A 317 24.83 5.16 -6.56
CA GLY A 317 25.37 3.98 -7.24
C GLY A 317 24.35 2.86 -7.47
N ALA A 318 23.19 2.91 -6.81
CA ALA A 318 22.08 2.02 -7.11
C ALA A 318 21.38 2.42 -8.41
N VAL A 319 20.87 1.43 -9.13
CA VAL A 319 19.97 1.63 -10.28
C VAL A 319 18.54 1.19 -9.98
N HIS A 320 18.36 0.32 -8.99
CA HIS A 320 17.05 -0.18 -8.59
C HIS A 320 17.10 -0.65 -7.14
N CYS A 321 16.03 -0.37 -6.40
CA CYS A 321 15.82 -0.91 -5.06
C CYS A 321 14.46 -1.61 -4.98
N VAL A 322 14.39 -2.60 -4.11
CA VAL A 322 13.14 -3.21 -3.65
C VAL A 322 12.99 -3.01 -2.15
N ARG A 323 11.77 -3.02 -1.65
CA ARG A 323 11.46 -3.07 -0.22
C ARG A 323 10.85 -4.41 0.12
N ALA A 324 11.18 -4.92 1.30
CA ALA A 324 10.39 -5.98 1.90
C ALA A 324 8.93 -5.50 2.00
N VAL A 325 7.98 -6.36 1.68
CA VAL A 325 6.56 -6.00 1.64
C VAL A 325 5.98 -5.90 3.05
N GLN A 326 6.43 -6.81 3.92
CA GLN A 326 5.98 -6.90 5.30
C GLN A 326 6.96 -6.17 6.22
N ALA A 327 6.44 -5.37 7.14
CA ALA A 327 7.22 -4.84 8.24
C ALA A 327 7.51 -5.93 9.28
N SER A 328 8.54 -5.69 10.09
CA SER A 328 8.91 -6.54 11.20
C SER A 328 7.76 -6.62 12.23
N PRO A 329 7.46 -7.80 12.81
CA PRO A 329 6.25 -7.97 13.62
C PRO A 329 6.22 -7.11 14.88
N GLN A 330 7.30 -7.09 15.67
CA GLN A 330 7.34 -6.37 16.93
C GLN A 330 7.65 -4.88 16.71
N TYR A 331 8.67 -4.59 15.90
CA TYR A 331 9.22 -3.24 15.80
C TYR A 331 8.72 -2.43 14.60
N ALA A 332 7.98 -3.05 13.69
CA ALA A 332 7.47 -2.40 12.47
C ALA A 332 8.57 -1.82 11.57
N ALA A 333 9.74 -2.43 11.63
CA ALA A 333 10.88 -2.02 10.85
C ALA A 333 10.81 -2.59 9.43
N GLY A 334 11.47 -1.95 8.46
CA GLY A 334 11.51 -2.36 7.07
C GLY A 334 12.90 -2.78 6.61
N GLN A 335 12.96 -3.29 5.38
CA GLN A 335 14.21 -3.56 4.67
C GLN A 335 14.12 -2.97 3.27
N GLN A 336 15.11 -2.17 2.90
CA GLN A 336 15.33 -1.71 1.53
C GLN A 336 16.59 -2.37 0.98
N CYS A 337 16.47 -3.03 -0.17
CA CYS A 337 17.55 -3.75 -0.84
C CYS A 337 17.86 -3.06 -2.15
N CYS A 338 19.09 -2.55 -2.29
CA CYS A 338 19.50 -1.73 -3.42
C CYS A 338 20.61 -2.42 -4.21
N TYR A 339 20.50 -2.33 -5.53
CA TYR A 339 21.35 -3.04 -6.47
C TYR A 339 22.00 -2.08 -7.45
N ASP A 340 23.27 -2.35 -7.76
CA ASP A 340 24.01 -1.61 -8.77
C ASP A 340 23.63 -2.05 -10.21
N ALA A 341 24.24 -1.41 -11.21
CA ALA A 341 24.01 -1.72 -12.62
C ALA A 341 24.41 -3.15 -13.04
N THR A 342 25.22 -3.86 -12.24
CA THR A 342 25.55 -5.27 -12.47
C THR A 342 24.50 -6.21 -11.89
N GLY A 343 23.55 -5.68 -11.12
CA GLY A 343 22.54 -6.44 -10.39
C GLY A 343 23.04 -6.98 -9.05
N THR A 344 24.20 -6.51 -8.55
CA THR A 344 24.78 -6.94 -7.27
C THR A 344 24.27 -6.05 -6.15
N GLN A 345 23.97 -6.65 -4.99
CA GLN A 345 23.55 -5.91 -3.80
C GLN A 345 24.67 -4.95 -3.35
N ILE A 346 24.30 -3.69 -3.08
CA ILE A 346 25.22 -2.71 -2.50
C ILE A 346 25.14 -2.81 -0.99
N LEU A 347 26.30 -2.88 -0.31
CA LEU A 347 26.40 -3.01 1.15
C LEU A 347 26.86 -1.70 1.79
N THR A 348 26.32 -1.39 2.98
CA THR A 348 26.63 -0.15 3.72
C THR A 348 28.05 -0.11 4.27
N HIS A 349 28.72 -1.26 4.35
CA HIS A 349 30.15 -1.34 4.67
C HIS A 349 31.03 -0.82 3.51
N ASP A 350 30.58 -0.99 2.27
CA ASP A 350 31.37 -0.71 1.07
C ASP A 350 30.99 0.62 0.40
N SER A 351 29.76 1.10 0.63
CA SER A 351 29.23 2.31 0.00
C SER A 351 28.20 3.02 0.88
N THR A 352 28.11 4.34 0.75
CA THR A 352 27.04 5.15 1.34
C THR A 352 25.69 4.98 0.63
N GLY A 353 25.65 4.24 -0.49
CA GLY A 353 24.41 3.85 -1.17
C GLY A 353 24.01 2.40 -0.94
N GLY A 354 24.45 1.82 0.17
CA GLY A 354 24.15 0.44 0.53
C GLY A 354 22.68 0.22 0.89
N SER A 355 22.26 -1.04 0.78
CA SER A 355 20.96 -1.52 1.23
C SER A 355 20.77 -1.25 2.72
N THR A 356 19.67 -0.61 3.12
CA THR A 356 19.45 -0.23 4.52
C THR A 356 18.23 -0.94 5.10
N PRO A 357 18.30 -1.46 6.34
CA PRO A 357 17.11 -1.68 7.14
C PRO A 357 16.51 -0.31 7.50
N ASP A 358 15.23 -0.22 7.79
CA ASP A 358 14.55 1.03 8.16
C ASP A 358 13.86 0.84 9.50
N ARG A 359 13.98 1.79 10.44
CA ARG A 359 13.31 1.66 11.75
C ARG A 359 11.79 1.78 11.60
N GLY A 360 11.32 2.68 10.74
CA GLY A 360 9.93 2.74 10.33
C GLY A 360 9.79 2.17 8.93
N HIS A 361 8.96 1.14 8.75
CA HIS A 361 8.63 0.66 7.42
C HIS A 361 7.94 1.76 6.62
N ASP A 362 8.41 2.05 5.39
CA ASP A 362 7.85 3.13 4.55
C ASP A 362 6.34 2.97 4.34
N TRP A 363 5.83 1.77 4.06
CA TRP A 363 4.38 1.57 3.91
C TRP A 363 3.61 1.48 5.23
N GLY A 364 4.27 1.69 6.37
CA GLY A 364 3.71 1.46 7.70
C GLY A 364 3.42 -0.01 7.97
N SER A 365 2.69 -0.30 9.05
CA SER A 365 2.18 -1.66 9.30
C SER A 365 0.99 -1.68 10.27
N PRO A 366 0.02 -2.60 10.09
CA PRO A 366 -1.00 -2.84 11.10
C PRO A 366 -0.41 -3.35 12.44
N PRO A 367 -0.99 -3.00 13.60
CA PRO A 367 -1.99 -1.96 13.78
C PRO A 367 -1.36 -0.58 13.55
N PHE A 368 -1.92 0.18 12.61
CA PHE A 368 -1.48 1.53 12.28
C PHE A 368 -1.73 2.52 13.44
N MET A 369 -1.48 3.81 13.21
CA MET A 369 -1.66 4.92 14.17
C MET A 369 -0.69 4.95 15.35
N LYS A 370 0.12 3.91 15.57
CA LYS A 370 1.16 3.89 16.60
C LYS A 370 2.55 3.97 15.97
N PRO A 371 3.35 4.98 16.27
CA PRO A 371 4.79 4.96 15.99
C PRO A 371 5.51 3.63 16.29
N PRO A 372 6.48 3.20 15.46
CA PRO A 372 6.90 3.78 14.18
C PRO A 372 6.09 3.18 13.00
N ARG A 373 4.80 2.86 13.19
CA ARG A 373 3.93 2.21 12.20
C ARG A 373 3.18 3.18 11.29
N ILE A 374 3.46 4.47 11.35
CA ILE A 374 2.74 5.47 10.57
C ILE A 374 3.24 5.42 9.12
N PRO A 375 2.36 5.16 8.13
CA PRO A 375 2.76 5.07 6.73
C PRO A 375 3.49 6.34 6.26
N GLY A 376 4.70 6.14 5.75
CA GLY A 376 5.68 7.11 5.28
C GLY A 376 6.30 8.00 6.36
N PHE A 377 5.53 8.50 7.32
CA PHE A 377 6.02 9.55 8.22
C PHE A 377 6.95 9.05 9.33
N SER A 378 6.73 7.85 9.85
CA SER A 378 7.69 7.24 10.78
C SER A 378 9.01 6.94 10.08
N HIS A 379 8.97 6.44 8.83
CA HIS A 379 10.15 6.25 8.00
C HIS A 379 10.89 7.57 7.77
N TRP A 380 10.16 8.64 7.43
CA TRP A 380 10.76 9.97 7.25
C TRP A 380 11.45 10.49 8.51
N LEU A 381 10.81 10.33 9.68
CA LEU A 381 11.34 10.79 10.96
C LEU A 381 12.60 10.04 11.39
N TYR A 382 12.63 8.71 11.22
CA TYR A 382 13.73 7.88 11.75
C TYR A 382 14.85 7.60 10.75
N ASP A 383 14.54 7.56 9.46
CA ASP A 383 15.44 7.01 8.44
C ASP A 383 15.77 8.00 7.32
N VAL A 384 14.83 8.87 6.89
CA VAL A 384 15.08 9.84 5.81
C VAL A 384 15.73 11.12 6.33
N ILE A 385 15.12 11.82 7.29
CA ILE A 385 15.66 13.11 7.79
C ILE A 385 16.98 12.91 8.55
N SER A 386 17.17 11.75 9.18
CA SER A 386 18.45 11.35 9.78
C SER A 386 19.54 11.13 8.73
N PHE A 387 19.20 10.61 7.55
CA PHE A 387 20.12 10.55 6.41
C PHE A 387 20.49 11.96 5.92
N TYR A 388 19.55 12.92 5.93
CA TYR A 388 19.88 14.31 5.65
C TYR A 388 20.92 14.87 6.63
N TYR A 389 20.74 14.67 7.93
CA TYR A 389 21.70 15.14 8.94
C TYR A 389 23.08 14.52 8.75
N CYS A 390 23.14 13.20 8.55
CA CYS A 390 24.41 12.48 8.58
C CYS A 390 25.13 12.42 7.22
N CYS A 391 24.40 12.35 6.11
CA CYS A 391 24.97 12.04 4.79
C CYS A 391 24.83 13.15 3.74
N LEU A 392 23.75 13.94 3.78
CA LEU A 392 23.48 14.93 2.72
C LEU A 392 23.86 16.37 3.09
N TRP A 393 23.69 16.73 4.35
CA TRP A 393 24.06 18.06 4.86
C TRP A 393 25.33 18.04 5.71
N SER A 394 25.90 16.87 6.00
CA SER A 394 27.21 16.71 6.63
C SER A 394 27.97 15.48 6.11
N ASP A 395 29.23 15.34 6.48
CA ASP A 395 30.12 14.25 6.04
C ASP A 395 30.17 13.07 7.04
N ASN A 396 29.16 12.91 7.89
CA ASN A 396 29.12 11.94 8.98
C ASN A 396 28.37 10.64 8.63
N CYS A 397 28.31 10.29 7.35
CA CYS A 397 27.42 9.22 6.88
C CYS A 397 27.73 7.84 7.50
N HIS A 398 29.00 7.62 7.90
CA HIS A 398 29.43 6.44 8.63
C HIS A 398 28.67 6.21 9.95
N ILE A 399 28.18 7.26 10.62
CA ILE A 399 27.34 7.15 11.82
C ILE A 399 25.99 6.54 11.46
N TYR A 400 25.37 7.00 10.38
CA TYR A 400 24.10 6.46 9.89
C TYR A 400 24.25 5.00 9.50
N MET A 401 25.26 4.67 8.68
CA MET A 401 25.50 3.30 8.20
C MET A 401 25.78 2.31 9.33
N LYS A 402 26.37 2.77 10.44
CA LYS A 402 26.56 1.94 11.64
C LYS A 402 25.23 1.57 12.31
N LYS A 403 24.22 2.44 12.26
CA LYS A 403 22.88 2.20 12.83
C LYS A 403 21.93 1.54 11.84
N ARG A 404 22.27 1.57 10.55
CA ARG A 404 21.52 0.95 9.46
C ARG A 404 22.42 -0.01 8.66
N PRO A 405 23.03 -1.02 9.31
CA PRO A 405 23.89 -1.96 8.61
C PRO A 405 23.05 -2.81 7.65
N SER A 406 23.52 -3.03 6.41
CA SER A 406 22.84 -3.91 5.46
C SER A 406 22.64 -5.30 6.05
N SER A 407 21.46 -5.88 5.83
CA SER A 407 21.36 -7.34 5.82
C SER A 407 22.15 -7.85 4.60
N ASP A 408 23.12 -8.72 4.83
CA ASP A 408 23.77 -9.40 3.71
C ASP A 408 22.86 -10.54 3.21
N CYS A 409 23.24 -11.19 2.11
CA CYS A 409 22.40 -12.23 1.53
C CYS A 409 22.69 -13.65 2.06
N ARG A 410 23.43 -13.80 3.17
CA ARG A 410 23.91 -15.11 3.63
C ARG A 410 22.77 -16.05 4.02
N THR A 411 21.72 -15.53 4.64
CA THR A 411 20.56 -16.34 5.04
C THR A 411 19.37 -16.19 4.09
N TYR A 412 19.49 -15.35 3.05
CA TYR A 412 18.50 -15.31 1.98
C TYR A 412 18.35 -16.69 1.32
N ARG A 413 17.10 -17.11 1.17
CA ARG A 413 16.69 -18.35 0.51
C ARG A 413 15.57 -17.99 -0.47
N PRO A 414 15.75 -18.22 -1.78
CA PRO A 414 14.70 -17.96 -2.76
C PRO A 414 13.42 -18.73 -2.44
N PRO A 415 12.23 -18.20 -2.76
CA PRO A 415 10.99 -18.96 -2.63
C PRO A 415 10.96 -20.11 -3.64
N ARG A 416 10.27 -21.19 -3.31
CA ARG A 416 9.93 -22.23 -4.29
C ARG A 416 8.66 -21.83 -5.03
N ALA A 417 8.63 -22.13 -6.33
CA ALA A 417 7.53 -21.79 -7.21
C ALA A 417 6.78 -23.05 -7.64
N ALA A 418 5.46 -23.01 -7.58
CA ALA A 418 4.57 -23.95 -8.25
C ALA A 418 3.68 -23.19 -9.24
N SER A 419 3.30 -23.79 -10.35
CA SER A 419 2.55 -23.09 -11.41
C SER A 419 1.50 -23.95 -12.08
N ALA A 420 0.39 -23.33 -12.48
CA ALA A 420 -0.67 -23.92 -13.30
C ALA A 420 -0.93 -23.01 -14.51
N PHE A 421 -0.91 -23.57 -15.73
CA PHE A 421 -0.99 -22.81 -16.98
C PHE A 421 -1.49 -23.69 -18.14
N GLY A 422 -1.99 -23.08 -19.22
CA GLY A 422 -2.42 -23.84 -20.40
C GLY A 422 -3.65 -24.71 -20.15
N ASP A 423 -3.64 -25.98 -20.61
CA ASP A 423 -4.82 -26.86 -20.69
C ASP A 423 -4.93 -28.03 -19.68
N PRO A 424 -4.96 -27.76 -18.36
CA PRO A 424 -3.91 -27.14 -17.58
C PRO A 424 -2.74 -28.11 -17.33
N HIS A 425 -1.54 -27.62 -17.59
CA HIS A 425 -0.27 -28.15 -17.11
C HIS A 425 0.03 -27.61 -15.71
N PHE A 426 0.67 -28.45 -14.90
CA PHE A 426 1.08 -28.14 -13.53
C PHE A 426 2.57 -28.41 -13.36
N ILE A 427 3.23 -27.54 -12.59
CA ILE A 427 4.58 -27.74 -12.06
C ILE A 427 4.47 -27.62 -10.54
N THR A 428 4.83 -28.67 -9.80
CA THR A 428 4.82 -28.68 -8.33
C THR A 428 6.02 -27.91 -7.75
N PHE A 429 6.02 -27.69 -6.43
CA PHE A 429 7.13 -27.01 -5.76
C PHE A 429 8.48 -27.75 -5.87
N ASP A 430 8.47 -29.08 -6.08
CA ASP A 430 9.69 -29.88 -6.26
C ASP A 430 9.95 -30.25 -7.73
N GLY A 431 9.17 -29.69 -8.65
CA GLY A 431 9.45 -29.70 -10.09
C GLY A 431 8.80 -30.85 -10.87
N LEU A 432 7.85 -31.59 -10.29
CA LEU A 432 7.06 -32.56 -11.05
C LEU A 432 6.16 -31.83 -12.05
N ASN A 433 6.29 -32.17 -13.33
CA ASN A 433 5.45 -31.65 -14.41
C ASN A 433 4.39 -32.68 -14.78
N PHE A 434 3.12 -32.29 -14.73
CA PHE A 434 2.00 -33.15 -15.09
C PHE A 434 0.84 -32.38 -15.70
N THR A 435 -0.14 -33.10 -16.27
CA THR A 435 -1.35 -32.52 -16.86
C THR A 435 -2.57 -33.03 -16.13
N PHE A 436 -3.48 -32.12 -15.76
CA PHE A 436 -4.68 -32.47 -15.01
C PHE A 436 -5.91 -31.79 -15.62
N LYS A 437 -6.66 -32.54 -16.44
CA LYS A 437 -7.82 -32.03 -17.20
C LYS A 437 -9.15 -32.20 -16.46
N GLY A 438 -9.12 -32.12 -15.13
CA GLY A 438 -10.33 -32.15 -14.33
C GLY A 438 -11.23 -30.95 -14.67
N GLN A 439 -12.55 -31.14 -14.57
CA GLN A 439 -13.52 -30.06 -14.59
C GLN A 439 -14.15 -29.97 -13.20
N GLY A 440 -13.96 -28.83 -12.53
CA GLY A 440 -14.40 -28.66 -11.15
C GLY A 440 -13.57 -27.62 -10.41
N GLU A 441 -13.68 -27.67 -9.08
CA GLU A 441 -12.94 -26.80 -8.16
C GLU A 441 -11.96 -27.66 -7.37
N TYR A 442 -10.70 -27.23 -7.33
CA TYR A 442 -9.61 -28.03 -6.81
C TYR A 442 -8.74 -27.23 -5.86
N THR A 443 -8.28 -27.89 -4.81
CA THR A 443 -7.27 -27.33 -3.90
C THR A 443 -5.91 -27.39 -4.58
N LEU A 444 -5.37 -26.22 -4.92
CA LEU A 444 -4.07 -26.11 -5.55
C LEU A 444 -2.96 -26.23 -4.49
N VAL A 445 -3.09 -25.47 -3.42
CA VAL A 445 -2.26 -25.61 -2.22
C VAL A 445 -3.03 -25.23 -0.97
N GLU A 446 -2.83 -26.02 0.08
CA GLU A 446 -3.14 -25.67 1.46
C GLU A 446 -1.89 -25.81 2.31
N SER A 447 -1.78 -24.99 3.36
CA SER A 447 -0.73 -25.13 4.36
C SER A 447 -1.25 -24.99 5.79
N ASP A 448 -0.82 -25.90 6.66
CA ASP A 448 -1.11 -25.85 8.09
C ASP A 448 -0.22 -24.85 8.85
N LEU A 449 0.89 -24.40 8.26
CA LEU A 449 1.80 -23.42 8.86
C LEU A 449 1.14 -22.06 9.09
N SER A 450 0.42 -21.56 8.08
CA SER A 450 -0.23 -20.24 8.11
C SER A 450 -1.73 -20.29 7.84
N SER A 451 -2.30 -21.48 7.68
CA SER A 451 -3.67 -21.67 7.16
C SER A 451 -3.85 -21.03 5.77
N LEU A 452 -2.81 -21.02 4.94
CA LEU A 452 -2.89 -20.62 3.54
C LEU A 452 -3.78 -21.60 2.77
N ARG A 453 -4.67 -21.08 1.94
CA ARG A 453 -5.49 -21.85 1.00
C ARG A 453 -5.53 -21.15 -0.34
N VAL A 454 -5.24 -21.87 -1.41
CA VAL A 454 -5.40 -21.43 -2.79
C VAL A 454 -6.18 -22.50 -3.55
N GLN A 455 -7.33 -22.12 -4.10
CA GLN A 455 -8.23 -23.00 -4.84
C GLN A 455 -8.40 -22.49 -6.27
N GLY A 456 -8.51 -23.42 -7.22
CA GLY A 456 -8.67 -23.13 -8.64
C GLY A 456 -9.92 -23.77 -9.20
N ARG A 457 -10.73 -23.00 -9.93
CA ARG A 457 -11.84 -23.50 -10.73
C ARG A 457 -11.39 -23.73 -12.16
N THR A 458 -11.54 -24.95 -12.64
CA THR A 458 -11.30 -25.33 -14.03
C THR A 458 -12.62 -25.48 -14.77
N GLN A 459 -12.69 -24.93 -15.98
CA GLN A 459 -13.87 -25.01 -16.84
C GLN A 459 -13.49 -25.48 -18.24
N GLN A 460 -14.48 -26.04 -18.96
CA GLN A 460 -14.31 -26.50 -20.33
C GLN A 460 -13.97 -25.33 -21.25
N ALA A 461 -12.97 -25.48 -22.11
CA ALA A 461 -12.67 -24.49 -23.13
C ALA A 461 -13.72 -24.48 -24.23
N HIS A 462 -13.98 -23.31 -24.82
CA HIS A 462 -14.86 -23.17 -25.97
C HIS A 462 -14.05 -22.71 -27.18
N PHE A 463 -14.30 -23.34 -28.33
CA PHE A 463 -13.80 -22.84 -29.61
C PHE A 463 -14.51 -21.51 -29.97
N PRO A 464 -13.96 -20.70 -30.90
CA PRO A 464 -14.59 -19.44 -31.33
C PRO A 464 -16.03 -19.60 -31.87
N ASN A 465 -16.39 -20.80 -32.31
CA ASN A 465 -17.74 -21.15 -32.77
C ASN A 465 -18.70 -21.56 -31.61
N GLY A 466 -18.26 -21.45 -30.35
CA GLY A 466 -19.01 -21.81 -29.14
C GLY A 466 -18.99 -23.29 -28.77
N THR A 467 -18.46 -24.18 -29.63
CA THR A 467 -18.42 -25.62 -29.33
C THR A 467 -17.40 -25.92 -28.23
N GLY A 468 -17.76 -26.81 -27.30
CA GLY A 468 -16.87 -27.22 -26.21
C GLY A 468 -15.69 -28.04 -26.75
N ALA A 469 -14.47 -27.65 -26.38
CA ALA A 469 -13.27 -28.43 -26.61
C ALA A 469 -13.13 -29.52 -25.54
N GLN A 470 -12.39 -30.58 -25.84
CA GLN A 470 -12.10 -31.68 -24.90
C GLN A 470 -10.92 -31.34 -23.97
N VAL A 471 -10.87 -30.09 -23.49
CA VAL A 471 -9.84 -29.59 -22.58
C VAL A 471 -10.49 -28.67 -21.55
N THR A 472 -9.87 -28.57 -20.38
CA THR A 472 -10.21 -27.55 -19.39
C THR A 472 -9.08 -26.54 -19.24
N GLY A 473 -9.37 -25.41 -18.62
CA GLY A 473 -8.36 -24.46 -18.18
C GLY A 473 -8.85 -23.69 -16.95
N LEU A 474 -7.92 -23.01 -16.30
CA LEU A 474 -8.19 -22.29 -15.06
C LEU A 474 -9.01 -21.02 -15.34
N SER A 475 -10.21 -20.95 -14.76
CA SER A 475 -11.20 -19.88 -15.00
C SER A 475 -11.36 -18.93 -13.81
N ALA A 476 -11.07 -19.40 -12.60
CA ALA A 476 -11.05 -18.61 -11.38
C ALA A 476 -10.01 -19.16 -10.38
N VAL A 477 -9.45 -18.30 -9.55
CA VAL A 477 -8.58 -18.65 -8.42
C VAL A 477 -9.03 -17.85 -7.21
N ALA A 478 -9.30 -18.54 -6.10
CA ALA A 478 -9.61 -17.93 -4.81
C ALA A 478 -8.50 -18.24 -3.79
N MET A 479 -8.15 -17.27 -2.96
CA MET A 479 -7.06 -17.39 -2.01
C MET A 479 -7.30 -16.65 -0.70
N GLN A 480 -6.81 -17.22 0.40
CA GLN A 480 -6.86 -16.65 1.74
C GLN A 480 -5.71 -17.21 2.58
N GLU A 481 -5.17 -16.42 3.52
CA GLU A 481 -4.26 -16.90 4.56
C GLU A 481 -4.80 -16.51 5.94
N ASN A 482 -4.86 -17.49 6.86
CA ASN A 482 -5.36 -17.28 8.21
C ASN A 482 -6.74 -16.59 8.23
N ASN A 483 -6.83 -15.36 8.70
CA ASN A 483 -8.04 -14.55 8.77
C ASN A 483 -7.94 -13.29 7.89
N SER A 484 -7.09 -13.33 6.86
CA SER A 484 -6.96 -12.27 5.86
C SER A 484 -8.28 -12.04 5.13
N ASP A 485 -8.35 -10.93 4.41
CA ASP A 485 -9.35 -10.77 3.36
C ASP A 485 -9.20 -11.90 2.31
N VAL A 486 -10.32 -12.24 1.66
CA VAL A 486 -10.38 -13.23 0.58
C VAL A 486 -10.27 -12.53 -0.76
N ILE A 487 -9.34 -12.99 -1.60
CA ILE A 487 -9.20 -12.54 -2.98
C ILE A 487 -9.67 -13.65 -3.93
N GLU A 488 -10.53 -13.32 -4.89
CA GLU A 488 -10.86 -14.17 -6.02
C GLU A 488 -10.52 -13.43 -7.33
N VAL A 489 -9.79 -14.07 -8.23
CA VAL A 489 -9.51 -13.57 -9.58
C VAL A 489 -10.19 -14.51 -10.56
N ARG A 490 -11.03 -13.98 -11.45
CA ARG A 490 -11.83 -14.79 -12.38
C ARG A 490 -12.05 -14.09 -13.71
N TYR A 491 -12.51 -14.82 -14.71
CA TYR A 491 -13.18 -14.21 -15.85
C TYR A 491 -14.67 -14.01 -15.56
N SER A 492 -15.20 -12.85 -15.93
CA SER A 492 -16.64 -12.61 -16.02
C SER A 492 -17.24 -13.36 -17.21
N GLU A 493 -18.57 -13.39 -17.30
CA GLU A 493 -19.27 -13.97 -18.46
C GLU A 493 -18.86 -13.33 -19.80
N ASP A 494 -18.49 -12.05 -19.77
CA ASP A 494 -18.00 -11.29 -20.91
C ASP A 494 -16.48 -11.48 -21.18
N LEU A 495 -15.84 -12.46 -20.53
CA LEU A 495 -14.40 -12.74 -20.62
C LEU A 495 -13.51 -11.55 -20.20
N ASN A 496 -13.99 -10.71 -19.28
CA ASN A 496 -13.16 -9.69 -18.64
C ASN A 496 -12.55 -10.24 -17.36
N LEU A 497 -11.27 -9.95 -17.11
CA LEU A 497 -10.62 -10.31 -15.86
C LEU A 497 -11.18 -9.45 -14.73
N GLU A 498 -11.75 -10.08 -13.71
CA GLU A 498 -12.35 -9.45 -12.54
C GLU A 498 -11.60 -9.91 -11.28
N VAL A 499 -11.36 -8.97 -10.36
CA VAL A 499 -10.85 -9.26 -9.02
C VAL A 499 -11.93 -8.92 -8.00
N LEU A 500 -12.24 -9.88 -7.13
CA LEU A 500 -13.17 -9.73 -6.03
C LEU A 500 -12.40 -9.70 -4.71
N LEU A 501 -12.69 -8.72 -3.88
CA LEU A 501 -12.30 -8.62 -2.48
C LEU A 501 -13.51 -8.94 -1.61
N ASN A 502 -13.48 -10.04 -0.86
CA ASN A 502 -14.61 -10.47 -0.02
C ASN A 502 -15.94 -10.44 -0.81
N GLN A 503 -15.93 -10.99 -2.03
CA GLN A 503 -17.07 -11.04 -2.96
C GLN A 503 -17.47 -9.69 -3.62
N LYS A 504 -16.79 -8.58 -3.29
CA LYS A 504 -17.00 -7.27 -3.92
C LYS A 504 -15.99 -7.05 -5.04
N ALA A 505 -16.45 -6.71 -6.24
CA ALA A 505 -15.56 -6.31 -7.33
C ALA A 505 -14.73 -5.08 -6.94
N VAL A 506 -13.42 -5.16 -7.17
CA VAL A 506 -12.50 -4.04 -6.96
C VAL A 506 -12.00 -3.52 -8.30
N SER A 507 -11.99 -2.19 -8.43
CA SER A 507 -11.39 -1.51 -9.57
C SER A 507 -9.92 -1.20 -9.28
N PHE A 508 -9.09 -1.29 -10.32
CA PHE A 508 -7.71 -0.77 -10.30
C PHE A 508 -7.56 0.52 -11.11
N SER A 509 -8.68 1.21 -11.39
CA SER A 509 -8.69 2.46 -12.15
C SER A 509 -8.04 3.62 -11.40
N GLU A 510 -8.21 3.68 -10.08
CA GLU A 510 -7.61 4.72 -9.24
C GLU A 510 -6.33 4.24 -8.55
N GLN A 511 -6.33 3.01 -8.03
CA GLN A 511 -5.21 2.45 -7.28
C GLN A 511 -4.80 1.10 -7.82
N ARG A 512 -3.50 0.96 -8.10
CA ARG A 512 -2.88 -0.32 -8.49
C ARG A 512 -2.35 -1.12 -7.31
N TRP A 513 -2.26 -0.52 -6.14
CA TRP A 513 -1.77 -1.12 -4.91
C TRP A 513 -2.79 -0.89 -3.80
N MET A 514 -3.11 -1.93 -3.03
CA MET A 514 -4.04 -1.85 -1.90
C MET A 514 -3.48 -2.57 -0.68
N ASP A 515 -3.53 -1.88 0.47
CA ASP A 515 -3.19 -2.42 1.78
C ASP A 515 -4.46 -3.02 2.39
N LEU A 516 -4.51 -4.34 2.50
CA LEU A 516 -5.71 -5.08 2.94
C LEU A 516 -5.44 -5.84 4.23
N LYS A 517 -6.48 -6.44 4.82
CA LYS A 517 -6.32 -7.19 6.05
C LYS A 517 -5.51 -8.45 5.78
N GLY A 518 -4.29 -8.51 6.31
CA GLY A 518 -3.42 -9.70 6.25
C GLY A 518 -2.76 -9.96 4.89
N LEU A 519 -2.90 -9.04 3.92
CA LEU A 519 -2.27 -9.14 2.61
C LEU A 519 -2.14 -7.78 1.93
N PHE A 520 -1.27 -7.72 0.92
CA PHE A 520 -1.20 -6.63 -0.04
C PHE A 520 -1.63 -7.13 -1.41
N LEU A 521 -2.36 -6.28 -2.14
CA LEU A 521 -2.86 -6.59 -3.49
C LEU A 521 -2.28 -5.58 -4.47
N HIS A 522 -1.66 -6.07 -5.54
CA HIS A 522 -1.09 -5.26 -6.59
C HIS A 522 -1.57 -5.70 -7.98
N SER A 523 -1.76 -4.75 -8.89
CA SER A 523 -2.11 -4.98 -10.29
C SER A 523 -1.21 -4.16 -11.22
N THR A 524 -0.59 -4.82 -12.19
CA THR A 524 0.20 -4.16 -13.23
C THR A 524 -0.69 -3.52 -14.31
N ALA A 525 -0.09 -2.72 -15.21
CA ALA A 525 -0.84 -2.07 -16.29
C ALA A 525 -1.50 -3.06 -17.27
N ASP A 526 -0.89 -4.23 -17.44
CA ASP A 526 -1.36 -5.36 -18.25
C ASP A 526 -2.26 -6.34 -17.46
N GLN A 527 -2.74 -5.93 -16.28
CA GLN A 527 -3.65 -6.70 -15.41
C GLN A 527 -3.07 -8.02 -14.89
N ASN A 528 -1.75 -8.09 -14.64
CA ASN A 528 -1.19 -9.15 -13.82
C ASN A 528 -1.45 -8.83 -12.35
N ILE A 529 -2.08 -9.77 -11.64
CA ILE A 529 -2.45 -9.61 -10.24
C ILE A 529 -1.41 -10.30 -9.37
N THR A 530 -0.92 -9.59 -8.35
CA THR A 530 0.00 -10.14 -7.34
C THR A 530 -0.63 -9.98 -5.96
N VAL A 531 -0.77 -11.09 -5.24
CA VAL A 531 -1.26 -11.14 -3.86
C VAL A 531 -0.11 -11.54 -2.95
N MET A 532 0.18 -10.71 -1.94
CA MET A 532 1.33 -10.85 -1.04
C MET A 532 0.84 -11.01 0.40
N PHE A 533 0.93 -12.21 0.95
CA PHE A 533 0.44 -12.52 2.30
C PHE A 533 1.47 -12.22 3.39
N SER A 534 1.00 -12.05 4.63
CA SER A 534 1.86 -11.78 5.79
C SER A 534 2.90 -12.87 6.09
N SER A 535 2.68 -14.12 5.67
CA SER A 535 3.70 -15.17 5.75
C SER A 535 4.87 -14.98 4.77
N GLY A 536 4.77 -14.07 3.81
CA GLY A 536 5.69 -13.95 2.67
C GLY A 536 5.33 -14.87 1.50
N SER A 537 4.17 -15.53 1.54
CA SER A 537 3.62 -16.26 0.40
C SER A 537 3.15 -15.28 -0.67
N GLY A 538 3.52 -15.52 -1.92
CA GLY A 538 3.11 -14.74 -3.08
C GLY A 538 2.22 -15.55 -4.02
N VAL A 539 1.23 -14.91 -4.62
CA VAL A 539 0.41 -15.50 -5.67
C VAL A 539 0.35 -14.54 -6.87
N GLU A 540 0.82 -14.99 -8.02
CA GLU A 540 0.79 -14.24 -9.28
C GLU A 540 -0.23 -14.85 -10.24
N ILE A 541 -1.11 -14.02 -10.79
CA ILE A 541 -2.18 -14.44 -11.69
C ILE A 541 -2.18 -13.57 -12.93
N ARG A 542 -2.24 -14.21 -14.09
CA ARG A 542 -2.29 -13.54 -15.40
C ARG A 542 -3.42 -14.11 -16.24
N GLY A 543 -4.23 -13.23 -16.82
CA GLY A 543 -5.25 -13.62 -17.79
C GLY A 543 -4.67 -13.67 -19.20
N SER A 544 -4.84 -14.80 -19.90
CA SER A 544 -4.59 -14.89 -21.34
C SER A 544 -5.59 -15.83 -22.02
N GLY A 545 -6.27 -15.36 -23.06
CA GLY A 545 -7.12 -16.19 -23.92
C GLY A 545 -8.29 -16.88 -23.21
N GLY A 546 -8.88 -16.25 -22.20
CA GLY A 546 -10.00 -16.82 -21.43
C GLY A 546 -9.57 -17.80 -20.32
N PHE A 547 -8.27 -18.01 -20.13
CA PHE A 547 -7.72 -18.80 -19.04
C PHE A 547 -6.72 -18.02 -18.20
N LEU A 548 -6.54 -18.49 -16.97
CA LEU A 548 -5.62 -17.95 -16.00
C LEU A 548 -4.34 -18.79 -15.98
N THR A 549 -3.21 -18.09 -15.92
CA THR A 549 -1.94 -18.66 -15.47
C THR A 549 -1.72 -18.25 -14.03
N LEU A 550 -1.36 -19.21 -13.18
CA LEU A 550 -1.12 -19.03 -11.75
C LEU A 550 0.32 -19.43 -11.44
N THR A 551 1.00 -18.64 -10.61
CA THR A 551 2.24 -19.02 -9.94
C THR A 551 2.11 -18.75 -8.44
N VAL A 552 2.42 -19.74 -7.61
CA VAL A 552 2.49 -19.59 -6.15
C VAL A 552 3.94 -19.65 -5.72
N LEU A 553 4.36 -18.68 -4.91
CA LEU A 553 5.71 -18.53 -4.38
C LEU A 553 5.67 -18.76 -2.86
N LEU A 554 6.35 -19.79 -2.37
CA LEU A 554 6.40 -20.10 -0.94
C LEU A 554 7.83 -20.01 -0.38
N PRO A 555 8.05 -19.27 0.73
CA PRO A 555 9.32 -19.28 1.44
C PRO A 555 9.67 -20.66 2.02
N GLU A 556 10.97 -20.91 2.27
CA GLU A 556 11.49 -22.22 2.74
C GLU A 556 10.82 -22.73 4.03
N LYS A 557 10.28 -21.85 4.89
CA LYS A 557 9.56 -22.27 6.11
C LYS A 557 8.32 -23.13 5.84
N PHE A 558 7.77 -23.12 4.62
CA PHE A 558 6.65 -23.97 4.21
C PHE A 558 7.05 -25.42 3.91
N MET A 559 8.34 -25.78 4.03
CA MET A 559 8.83 -27.12 3.75
C MET A 559 8.10 -28.16 4.62
N ASN A 560 7.57 -29.21 4.00
CA ASN A 560 6.73 -30.26 4.60
C ASN A 560 5.37 -29.79 5.16
N HIS A 561 4.95 -28.56 4.85
CA HIS A 561 3.71 -27.97 5.32
C HIS A 561 2.71 -27.72 4.19
N THR A 562 2.87 -28.32 3.01
CA THR A 562 1.97 -28.12 1.87
C THR A 562 1.26 -29.41 1.48
N GLN A 563 0.06 -29.26 0.91
CA GLN A 563 -0.74 -30.32 0.31
C GLN A 563 -1.62 -29.75 -0.80
N GLY A 564 -2.08 -30.59 -1.73
CA GLY A 564 -2.93 -30.19 -2.87
C GLY A 564 -2.31 -30.57 -4.21
N LEU A 565 -2.80 -30.00 -5.31
CA LEU A 565 -2.26 -30.28 -6.65
C LEU A 565 -0.82 -29.79 -6.86
N PHE A 566 -0.31 -28.87 -6.04
CA PHE A 566 1.11 -28.48 -6.02
C PHE A 566 1.98 -29.34 -5.08
N GLY A 567 1.37 -30.36 -4.47
CA GLY A 567 2.03 -31.42 -3.70
C GLY A 567 2.71 -30.98 -2.41
N VAL A 568 3.61 -31.82 -1.92
CA VAL A 568 4.30 -31.68 -0.63
C VAL A 568 5.68 -31.10 -0.87
N MET A 569 5.90 -29.84 -0.52
CA MET A 569 7.16 -29.14 -0.74
C MET A 569 8.24 -29.70 0.18
N ASN A 570 9.01 -30.69 -0.27
CA ASN A 570 10.03 -31.37 0.54
C ASN A 570 11.31 -31.74 -0.24
N GLY A 571 11.34 -31.50 -1.56
CA GLY A 571 12.41 -31.86 -2.47
C GLY A 571 12.30 -33.27 -3.08
N ASN A 572 11.18 -33.96 -2.93
CA ASN A 572 10.96 -35.33 -3.38
C ASN A 572 9.78 -35.44 -4.35
N ILE A 573 10.07 -35.58 -5.63
CA ILE A 573 9.03 -35.69 -6.66
C ILE A 573 8.13 -36.93 -6.50
N GLU A 574 8.59 -37.98 -5.80
CA GLU A 574 7.89 -39.27 -5.72
C GLU A 574 6.65 -39.25 -4.79
N ASP A 575 6.48 -38.22 -3.97
CA ASP A 575 5.36 -38.07 -3.03
C ASP A 575 4.43 -36.89 -3.34
N GLU A 576 4.54 -36.32 -4.53
CA GLU A 576 3.75 -35.15 -4.94
C GLU A 576 2.23 -35.41 -4.96
N TYR A 577 1.82 -36.66 -5.21
CA TYR A 577 0.42 -37.08 -5.14
C TYR A 577 0.07 -37.67 -3.76
N THR A 578 0.32 -36.89 -2.70
CA THR A 578 -0.01 -37.25 -1.32
C THR A 578 -1.39 -36.73 -0.92
N PHE A 579 -2.29 -37.64 -0.57
CA PHE A 579 -3.60 -37.30 0.00
C PHE A 579 -3.49 -36.72 1.41
N ARG A 580 -4.55 -36.05 1.87
CA ARG A 580 -4.66 -35.55 3.27
C ARG A 580 -4.49 -36.64 4.34
N ASN A 581 -4.81 -37.89 4.01
CA ASN A 581 -4.62 -39.05 4.89
C ASN A 581 -3.19 -39.61 4.88
N LYS A 582 -2.25 -38.94 4.18
CA LYS A 582 -0.84 -39.30 3.99
C LYS A 582 -0.57 -40.54 3.13
N THR A 583 -1.58 -41.07 2.43
CA THR A 583 -1.35 -42.08 1.40
C THR A 583 -0.86 -41.42 0.11
N THR A 584 0.01 -42.09 -0.63
CA THR A 584 0.58 -41.59 -1.88
C THR A 584 0.07 -42.36 -3.09
N VAL A 585 -0.13 -41.67 -4.20
CA VAL A 585 -0.30 -42.27 -5.52
C VAL A 585 1.04 -42.21 -6.26
N SER A 586 1.36 -43.23 -7.05
CA SER A 586 2.56 -43.21 -7.89
C SER A 586 2.56 -41.99 -8.83
N VAL A 587 3.71 -41.36 -9.03
CA VAL A 587 3.91 -40.30 -10.04
C VAL A 587 3.63 -40.75 -11.48
N HIS A 588 3.60 -42.07 -11.72
CA HIS A 588 3.21 -42.69 -12.98
C HIS A 588 1.72 -43.07 -13.05
N ALA A 589 0.89 -42.49 -12.18
CA ALA A 589 -0.55 -42.64 -12.18
C ALA A 589 -1.16 -42.42 -13.57
N SER A 590 -2.19 -43.20 -13.89
CA SER A 590 -3.04 -42.91 -15.04
C SER A 590 -3.81 -41.60 -14.83
N PRO A 591 -4.26 -40.91 -15.90
CA PRO A 591 -5.07 -39.70 -15.78
C PRO A 591 -6.33 -39.89 -14.90
N GLN A 592 -6.91 -41.09 -14.89
CA GLN A 592 -8.06 -41.41 -14.04
C GLN A 592 -7.68 -41.42 -12.55
N GLN A 593 -6.57 -42.07 -12.19
CA GLN A 593 -6.10 -42.11 -10.80
C GLN A 593 -5.69 -40.71 -10.32
N LEU A 594 -5.12 -39.88 -11.20
CA LEU A 594 -4.81 -38.50 -10.89
C LEU A 594 -6.07 -37.63 -10.72
N PHE A 595 -7.10 -37.89 -11.52
CA PHE A 595 -8.42 -37.28 -11.31
C PHE A 595 -9.02 -37.65 -9.96
N GLU A 596 -8.97 -38.93 -9.58
CA GLU A 596 -9.39 -39.40 -8.26
C GLU A 596 -8.58 -38.76 -7.13
N PHE A 597 -7.29 -38.49 -7.34
CA PHE A 597 -6.47 -37.71 -6.39
C PHE A 597 -7.00 -36.29 -6.21
N GLY A 598 -7.19 -35.54 -7.31
CA GLY A 598 -7.66 -34.16 -7.25
C GLY A 598 -9.11 -34.01 -6.76
N ALA A 599 -9.96 -35.03 -6.96
CA ALA A 599 -11.36 -34.99 -6.57
C ALA A 599 -11.63 -35.20 -5.06
N ASN A 600 -10.61 -35.55 -4.28
CA ASN A 600 -10.68 -35.72 -2.81
C ASN A 600 -10.10 -34.50 -2.08
#